data_AF-A0A2N8TX37-F1
#
_entry.id   AF-A0A2N8TX37-F1
#
_cell.length_a   1.000
_cell.length_b   1.000
_cell.length_c   1.000
_cell.angle_alpha   90.00
_cell.angle_beta   90.00
_cell.angle_gamma   90.00
#
_symmetry.space_group_name_H-M   'P 1'
#
loop_
_entity.id
_entity.type
_entity.pdbx_description
1 polymer ?
#
loop_
_entity_poly.entity_id
_entity_poly.type
_entity_poly.pdbx_seq_one_letter_code
_entity_poly.pdbx_strand_id
1 'polypeptide(L)'
;MTEFPAQTSLRSDLLDQDVTAPARPALRVVHETDGIDLAAAEAAAGRFLDALGISTESESLRGTPGRMARAYAELFSPRPFDLTTFPNDEGYDELVLARRIPVRTVCEHHLLPVVGVAHVGYLPGARILGLSKLARVVEHFACRPQVQERLTKQVADWLQTHLEPKGVGVVIEAEHFCMTLRGVRATGSDTLTSTLLGLLRSDARSRGEFLALTRVTS
;
A
#
# COMPACT_ATOMS: atom_id res chain seq x y z
N MET A 1 29.18 -69.98 -39.87
CA MET A 1 29.32 -69.88 -38.40
C MET A 1 30.14 -68.64 -38.10
N THR A 2 29.49 -67.53 -37.77
CA THR A 2 29.99 -66.43 -36.93
C THR A 2 28.85 -65.40 -36.86
N GLU A 3 28.01 -65.54 -35.83
CA GLU A 3 27.01 -64.55 -35.41
C GLU A 3 27.68 -63.46 -34.58
N PHE A 4 27.27 -62.20 -34.78
CA PHE A 4 27.64 -61.06 -33.95
C PHE A 4 26.71 -60.99 -32.72
N PRO A 5 27.20 -60.75 -31.49
CA PRO A 5 26.35 -60.55 -30.34
C PRO A 5 25.85 -59.10 -30.25
N ALA A 6 24.59 -58.95 -29.84
CA ALA A 6 23.94 -57.69 -29.55
C ALA A 6 24.57 -56.99 -28.33
N GLN A 7 24.82 -55.69 -28.44
CA GLN A 7 25.19 -54.84 -27.32
C GLN A 7 23.94 -54.26 -26.64
N THR A 8 23.83 -54.55 -25.35
CA THR A 8 22.79 -54.10 -24.43
C THR A 8 23.18 -52.77 -23.78
N SER A 9 22.19 -51.87 -23.73
CA SER A 9 21.96 -50.73 -22.82
C SER A 9 23.13 -49.87 -22.34
N LEU A 10 22.97 -48.55 -22.45
CA LEU A 10 22.88 -47.64 -21.30
C LEU A 10 22.28 -46.31 -21.79
N ARG A 11 21.05 -46.03 -21.34
CA ARG A 11 20.42 -44.72 -21.49
C ARG A 11 21.19 -43.71 -20.64
N SER A 12 21.65 -42.61 -21.22
CA SER A 12 22.12 -41.45 -20.46
C SER A 12 20.92 -40.55 -20.13
N ASP A 13 20.05 -41.05 -19.26
CA ASP A 13 19.03 -40.24 -18.60
C ASP A 13 19.69 -39.54 -17.42
N LEU A 14 20.39 -38.42 -17.62
CA LEU A 14 20.89 -37.56 -16.55
C LEU A 14 21.31 -36.22 -17.15
N LEU A 15 20.41 -35.23 -17.10
CA LEU A 15 20.65 -33.80 -16.85
C LEU A 15 19.35 -33.04 -17.18
N ASP A 16 18.31 -33.31 -16.38
CA ASP A 16 17.20 -32.37 -16.19
C ASP A 16 16.92 -32.34 -14.68
N GLN A 17 17.93 -31.88 -13.94
CA GLN A 17 17.69 -31.45 -12.56
C GLN A 17 17.16 -30.03 -12.67
N ASP A 18 15.84 -29.97 -12.76
CA ASP A 18 15.05 -28.76 -12.57
C ASP A 18 15.26 -28.31 -11.12
N VAL A 19 16.36 -27.59 -10.88
CA VAL A 19 16.67 -26.98 -9.60
C VAL A 19 15.71 -25.80 -9.45
N THR A 20 14.47 -26.12 -9.05
CA THR A 20 13.51 -25.13 -8.60
C THR A 20 14.15 -24.40 -7.42
N ALA A 21 14.49 -23.13 -7.64
CA ALA A 21 15.02 -22.28 -6.60
C ALA A 21 14.05 -22.30 -5.39
N PRO A 22 14.55 -22.41 -4.15
CA PRO A 22 13.67 -22.50 -2.99
C PRO A 22 12.78 -21.26 -2.93
N ALA A 23 11.48 -21.48 -2.76
CA ALA A 23 10.51 -20.41 -2.63
C ALA A 23 10.94 -19.49 -1.47
N ARG A 24 11.18 -18.21 -1.77
CA ARG A 24 11.41 -17.19 -0.73
C ARG A 24 10.24 -17.24 0.26
N PRO A 25 10.48 -17.33 1.58
CA PRO A 25 9.41 -17.29 2.56
C PRO A 25 8.60 -16.01 2.35
N ALA A 26 7.27 -16.13 2.36
CA ALA A 26 6.39 -14.99 2.17
C ALA A 26 6.68 -13.94 3.26
N LEU A 27 6.98 -12.72 2.86
CA LEU A 27 7.20 -11.63 3.81
C LEU A 27 5.86 -11.31 4.50
N ARG A 28 5.79 -11.56 5.80
CA ARG A 28 4.67 -11.13 6.64
C ARG A 28 4.84 -9.66 6.98
N VAL A 29 3.95 -8.81 6.45
CA VAL A 29 3.87 -7.40 6.85
C VAL A 29 2.95 -7.30 8.05
N VAL A 30 3.55 -7.05 9.21
CA VAL A 30 2.84 -6.72 10.45
C VAL A 30 3.00 -5.24 10.74
N HIS A 31 2.00 -4.68 11.41
CA HIS A 31 2.13 -3.40 12.08
C HIS A 31 2.17 -3.68 13.57
N GLU A 32 3.14 -3.08 14.25
CA GLU A 32 3.28 -3.20 15.69
C GLU A 32 2.20 -2.30 16.33
N THR A 33 1.00 -2.85 16.54
CA THR A 33 -0.10 -2.21 17.27
C THR A 33 0.00 -2.42 18.78
N ASP A 34 1.06 -3.09 19.26
CA ASP A 34 1.22 -3.43 20.66
C ASP A 34 1.22 -2.13 21.49
N GLY A 35 0.17 -1.93 22.28
CA GLY A 35 0.06 -0.81 23.21
C GLY A 35 -1.09 0.18 23.02
N ILE A 36 -2.12 -0.10 22.19
CA ILE A 36 -3.34 0.73 22.22
C ILE A 36 -4.12 0.46 23.51
N ASP A 37 -4.05 1.39 24.45
CA ASP A 37 -4.90 1.41 25.66
C ASP A 37 -6.22 2.15 25.37
N LEU A 38 -7.25 1.39 24.98
CA LEU A 38 -8.57 1.94 24.66
C LEU A 38 -9.25 2.58 25.88
N ALA A 39 -8.98 2.10 27.10
CA ALA A 39 -9.58 2.67 28.30
C ALA A 39 -8.98 4.05 28.60
N ALA A 40 -7.65 4.16 28.50
CA ALA A 40 -6.97 5.45 28.62
C ALA A 40 -7.38 6.42 27.51
N ALA A 41 -7.51 5.96 26.26
CA ALA A 41 -7.96 6.77 25.13
C ALA A 41 -9.41 7.26 25.29
N GLU A 42 -10.31 6.40 25.77
CA GLU A 42 -11.71 6.78 26.07
C GLU A 42 -11.77 7.84 27.17
N ALA A 43 -11.01 7.68 28.26
CA ALA A 43 -10.93 8.66 29.32
C ALA A 43 -10.36 10.00 28.82
N ALA A 44 -9.35 9.98 27.94
CA ALA A 44 -8.79 11.17 27.33
C ALA A 44 -9.78 11.88 26.38
N ALA A 45 -10.52 11.11 25.57
CA ALA A 45 -11.57 11.64 24.72
C ALA A 45 -12.68 12.32 25.54
N GLY A 46 -13.07 11.74 26.68
CA GLY A 46 -14.04 12.33 27.59
C GLY A 46 -13.57 13.69 28.13
N ARG A 47 -12.33 13.76 28.65
CA ARG A 47 -11.73 15.02 29.11
C ARG A 47 -11.61 16.06 28.01
N PHE A 48 -11.27 15.64 26.79
CA PHE A 48 -11.18 16.54 25.65
C PHE A 48 -12.53 17.15 25.29
N LEU A 49 -13.60 16.35 25.24
CA LEU A 49 -14.95 16.84 24.97
C LEU A 49 -15.45 17.78 26.06
N ASP A 50 -15.23 17.44 27.33
CA ASP A 50 -15.56 18.29 28.47
C ASP A 50 -14.82 19.64 28.43
N ALA A 51 -13.51 19.61 28.13
CA ALA A 51 -12.71 20.83 27.97
C ALA A 51 -13.17 21.72 26.81
N LEU A 52 -13.87 21.16 25.81
CA LEU A 52 -14.51 21.91 24.73
C LEU A 52 -15.96 22.33 25.04
N GLY A 53 -16.47 22.04 26.24
CA GLY A 53 -17.84 22.35 26.65
C GLY A 53 -18.90 21.42 26.07
N ILE A 54 -18.50 20.24 25.56
CA ILE A 54 -19.40 19.25 24.97
C ILE A 54 -19.82 18.25 26.07
N SER A 55 -21.03 18.45 26.63
CA SER A 55 -21.59 17.53 27.63
C SER A 55 -21.91 16.16 27.02
N THR A 56 -21.45 15.10 27.68
CA THR A 56 -21.73 13.69 27.32
C THR A 56 -22.78 13.03 28.21
N GLU A 57 -23.52 13.78 29.04
CA GLU A 57 -24.48 13.22 30.00
C GLU A 57 -25.74 12.64 29.33
N SER A 58 -26.10 13.16 28.16
CA SER A 58 -27.28 12.71 27.41
C SER A 58 -27.15 11.24 26.98
N GLU A 59 -28.29 10.56 26.87
CA GLU A 59 -28.34 9.15 26.46
C GLU A 59 -27.60 8.90 25.14
N SER A 60 -27.74 9.79 24.16
CA SER A 60 -27.10 9.66 22.85
C SER A 60 -25.59 9.91 22.88
N LEU A 61 -25.10 10.76 23.78
CA LEU A 61 -23.69 11.17 23.84
C LEU A 61 -22.86 10.45 24.89
N ARG A 62 -23.47 9.74 25.84
CA ARG A 62 -22.78 9.00 26.91
C ARG A 62 -21.71 8.04 26.40
N GLY A 63 -21.97 7.40 25.26
CA GLY A 63 -21.01 6.49 24.62
C GLY A 63 -20.04 7.16 23.63
N THR A 64 -20.11 8.48 23.42
CA THR A 64 -19.30 9.20 22.42
C THR A 64 -17.80 9.10 22.67
N PRO A 65 -17.28 9.29 23.90
CA PRO A 65 -15.84 9.15 24.15
C PRO A 65 -15.28 7.79 23.70
N GLY A 66 -15.97 6.70 24.04
CA GLY A 66 -15.57 5.36 23.63
C GLY A 66 -15.68 5.13 22.13
N ARG A 67 -16.73 5.65 21.49
CA ARG A 67 -16.85 5.58 20.01
C ARG A 67 -15.72 6.36 19.33
N MET A 68 -15.36 7.53 19.84
CA MET A 68 -14.25 8.34 19.33
C MET A 68 -12.92 7.59 19.45
N ALA A 69 -12.62 7.02 20.62
CA ALA A 69 -11.40 6.24 20.83
C ALA A 69 -11.30 5.02 19.90
N ARG A 70 -12.38 4.24 19.78
CA ARG A 70 -12.42 3.06 18.88
C ARG A 70 -12.30 3.44 17.41
N ALA A 71 -12.90 4.56 16.99
CA ALA A 71 -12.79 5.03 15.61
C ALA A 71 -11.34 5.38 15.23
N TYR A 72 -10.61 6.10 16.09
CA TYR A 72 -9.20 6.39 15.85
C TYR A 72 -8.33 5.12 15.92
N ALA A 73 -8.60 4.22 16.86
CA ALA A 73 -7.88 2.94 16.93
C ALA A 73 -8.06 2.11 15.64
N GLU A 74 -9.28 2.05 15.08
CA GLU A 74 -9.54 1.41 13.79
C GLU A 74 -8.74 2.08 12.66
N LEU A 75 -8.77 3.41 12.59
CA LEU A 75 -8.05 4.18 11.58
C LEU A 75 -6.53 4.01 11.65
N PHE A 76 -5.98 3.62 12.80
CA PHE A 76 -4.54 3.44 13.04
C PHE A 76 -4.08 1.98 13.11
N SER A 77 -4.98 1.04 12.80
CA SER A 77 -4.69 -0.40 12.88
C SER A 77 -4.77 -1.04 11.50
N PRO A 78 -3.69 -1.02 10.70
CA PRO A 78 -3.70 -1.70 9.41
C PRO A 78 -3.82 -3.22 9.59
N ARG A 79 -4.51 -3.85 8.63
CA ARG A 79 -4.61 -5.32 8.59
C ARG A 79 -3.26 -5.92 8.20
N PRO A 80 -2.72 -6.89 8.96
CA PRO A 80 -1.50 -7.58 8.55
C PRO A 80 -1.75 -8.38 7.28
N PHE A 81 -0.73 -8.51 6.44
CA PHE A 81 -0.86 -9.26 5.19
C PHE A 81 0.45 -9.93 4.79
N ASP A 82 0.33 -11.04 4.07
CA ASP A 82 1.48 -11.69 3.44
C ASP A 82 1.73 -11.08 2.08
N LEU A 83 2.97 -10.70 1.80
CA LEU A 83 3.40 -10.30 0.47
C LEU A 83 3.43 -11.54 -0.43
N THR A 84 2.41 -11.69 -1.26
CA THR A 84 2.34 -12.76 -2.25
C THR A 84 2.91 -12.26 -3.58
N THR A 85 3.94 -12.94 -4.06
CA THR A 85 4.59 -12.67 -5.35
C THR A 85 4.75 -13.98 -6.13
N PHE A 86 4.82 -13.87 -7.45
CA PHE A 86 4.96 -14.99 -8.38
C PHE A 86 6.21 -14.77 -9.25
N PRO A 87 6.90 -15.83 -9.70
CA PRO A 87 7.89 -15.72 -10.76
C PRO A 87 7.28 -15.06 -12.02
N ASN A 88 8.09 -14.30 -12.74
CA ASN A 88 7.71 -13.71 -14.03
C ASN A 88 8.16 -14.62 -15.20
N ASP A 89 7.70 -15.87 -15.23
CA ASP A 89 8.21 -16.89 -16.16
C ASP A 89 7.87 -16.59 -17.62
N GLU A 90 6.75 -15.91 -17.85
CA GLU A 90 6.33 -15.44 -19.19
C GLU A 90 7.04 -14.16 -19.63
N GLY A 91 7.90 -13.59 -18.78
CA GLY A 91 8.68 -12.39 -19.12
C GLY A 91 7.85 -11.13 -19.34
N TYR A 92 6.67 -11.02 -18.72
CA TYR A 92 5.80 -9.86 -18.85
C TYR A 92 6.55 -8.58 -18.43
N ASP A 93 6.68 -7.63 -19.35
CA ASP A 93 7.52 -6.44 -19.19
C ASP A 93 6.77 -5.10 -19.36
N GLU A 94 5.45 -5.18 -19.48
CA GLU A 94 4.53 -4.03 -19.60
C GLU A 94 4.10 -3.47 -18.23
N LEU A 95 3.48 -2.29 -18.23
CA LEU A 95 3.01 -1.63 -17.01
C LEU A 95 1.83 -2.37 -16.35
N VAL A 96 2.04 -2.81 -15.10
CA VAL A 96 0.93 -3.25 -14.23
C VAL A 96 0.44 -2.07 -13.41
N LEU A 97 -0.84 -1.71 -13.52
CA LEU A 97 -1.41 -0.52 -12.87
C LEU A 97 -2.75 -0.83 -12.19
N ALA A 98 -2.80 -0.66 -10.86
CA ALA A 98 -4.04 -0.60 -10.10
C ALA A 98 -4.47 0.86 -9.91
N ARG A 99 -5.71 1.18 -10.31
CA ARG A 99 -6.26 2.54 -10.26
C ARG A 99 -7.39 2.65 -9.25
N ARG A 100 -7.57 3.86 -8.72
CA ARG A 100 -8.70 4.22 -7.84
C ARG A 100 -8.77 3.34 -6.59
N ILE A 101 -7.60 2.99 -6.04
CA ILE A 101 -7.51 2.33 -4.73
C ILE A 101 -8.00 3.34 -3.70
N PRO A 102 -9.04 3.06 -2.91
CA PRO A 102 -9.51 4.02 -1.90
C PRO A 102 -8.42 4.31 -0.88
N VAL A 103 -8.19 5.60 -0.61
CA VAL A 103 -7.30 6.08 0.44
C VAL A 103 -8.15 6.75 1.50
N ARG A 104 -8.00 6.28 2.74
CA ARG A 104 -8.53 6.93 3.94
C ARG A 104 -7.42 6.98 4.96
N THR A 105 -7.08 8.18 5.41
CA THR A 105 -6.08 8.42 6.45
C THR A 105 -6.48 9.63 7.28
N VAL A 106 -5.61 10.02 8.21
CA VAL A 106 -5.83 11.13 9.13
C VAL A 106 -4.63 12.06 9.01
N CYS A 107 -4.86 13.36 8.80
CA CYS A 107 -3.79 14.35 8.76
C CYS A 107 -3.10 14.43 10.12
N GLU A 108 -1.77 14.27 10.18
CA GLU A 108 -1.05 14.24 11.45
C GLU A 108 -1.09 15.56 12.23
N HIS A 109 -1.30 16.68 11.54
CA HIS A 109 -1.30 18.01 12.16
C HIS A 109 -2.58 18.35 12.91
N HIS A 110 -3.72 17.77 12.50
CA HIS A 110 -5.04 18.18 13.01
C HIS A 110 -5.93 16.99 13.40
N LEU A 111 -5.48 15.77 13.16
CA LEU A 111 -6.25 14.54 13.33
C LEU A 111 -7.63 14.54 12.63
N LEU A 112 -7.72 15.26 11.51
CA LEU A 112 -8.89 15.29 10.65
C LEU A 112 -8.73 14.38 9.43
N PRO A 113 -9.82 13.85 8.87
CA PRO A 113 -9.76 12.94 7.73
C PRO A 113 -9.05 13.52 6.50
N VAL A 114 -8.35 12.63 5.80
CA VAL A 114 -7.88 12.82 4.43
C VAL A 114 -8.44 11.66 3.62
N VAL A 115 -9.22 11.97 2.59
CA VAL A 115 -9.97 10.97 1.81
C VAL A 115 -9.70 11.16 0.34
N GLY A 116 -9.41 10.09 -0.36
CA GLY A 116 -9.02 10.18 -1.76
C GLY A 116 -8.82 8.82 -2.43
N VAL A 117 -8.00 8.84 -3.47
CA VAL A 117 -7.64 7.64 -4.24
C VAL A 117 -6.13 7.58 -4.48
N ALA A 118 -5.62 6.36 -4.53
CA ALA A 118 -4.28 6.06 -5.01
C ALA A 118 -4.33 5.33 -6.36
N HIS A 119 -3.34 5.63 -7.19
CA HIS A 119 -2.99 4.87 -8.37
C HIS A 119 -1.58 4.35 -8.18
N VAL A 120 -1.40 3.04 -8.26
CA VAL A 120 -0.14 2.37 -7.97
C VAL A 120 0.19 1.45 -9.12
N GLY A 121 1.33 1.66 -9.76
CA GLY A 121 1.81 0.83 -10.84
C GLY A 121 3.30 0.51 -10.72
N TYR A 122 3.71 -0.54 -11.40
CA TYR A 122 5.12 -0.94 -11.50
C TYR A 122 5.41 -1.64 -12.83
N LEU A 123 6.67 -1.59 -13.25
CA LEU A 123 7.20 -2.34 -14.39
C LEU A 123 7.87 -3.61 -13.85
N PRO A 124 7.36 -4.82 -14.16
CA PRO A 124 7.85 -6.04 -13.53
C PRO A 124 9.34 -6.34 -13.79
N GLY A 125 9.99 -6.90 -12.78
CA GLY A 125 11.33 -7.49 -12.86
C GLY A 125 11.23 -9.01 -12.96
N ALA A 126 11.96 -9.72 -12.09
CA ALA A 126 11.91 -11.18 -12.00
C ALA A 126 10.62 -11.72 -11.35
N ARG A 127 9.83 -10.85 -10.70
CA ARG A 127 8.63 -11.23 -9.96
C ARG A 127 7.44 -10.32 -10.25
N ILE A 128 6.26 -10.90 -10.19
CA ILE A 128 4.96 -10.24 -10.28
C ILE A 128 4.32 -10.22 -8.90
N LEU A 129 3.74 -9.07 -8.53
CA LEU A 129 3.00 -8.90 -7.28
C LEU A 129 1.55 -9.36 -7.44
N GLY A 130 1.00 -10.08 -6.46
CA GLY A 130 -0.44 -10.35 -6.43
C GLY A 130 -1.23 -9.04 -6.37
N LEU A 131 -2.19 -8.84 -7.29
CA LEU A 131 -2.86 -7.55 -7.51
C LEU A 131 -3.46 -6.94 -6.24
N SER A 132 -4.07 -7.76 -5.37
CA SER A 132 -4.66 -7.31 -4.12
C SER A 132 -3.65 -6.68 -3.16
N LYS A 133 -2.35 -7.00 -3.30
CA LYS A 133 -1.29 -6.51 -2.42
C LYS A 133 -0.96 -5.04 -2.68
N LEU A 134 -1.17 -4.51 -3.89
CA LEU A 134 -1.04 -3.07 -4.15
C LEU A 134 -1.96 -2.26 -3.21
N ALA A 135 -3.21 -2.68 -3.08
CA ALA A 135 -4.16 -2.04 -2.17
C ALA A 135 -3.79 -2.24 -0.68
N ARG A 136 -3.24 -3.41 -0.32
CA ARG A 136 -2.79 -3.69 1.06
C ARG A 136 -1.59 -2.86 1.49
N VAL A 137 -0.66 -2.59 0.58
CA VAL A 137 0.49 -1.72 0.83
C VAL A 137 0.02 -0.29 1.08
N VAL A 138 -0.91 0.22 0.24
CA VAL A 138 -1.53 1.54 0.45
C VAL A 138 -2.22 1.61 1.82
N GLU A 139 -3.06 0.63 2.15
CA GLU A 139 -3.74 0.55 3.45
C GLU A 139 -2.75 0.53 4.62
N HIS A 140 -1.68 -0.27 4.52
CA HIS A 140 -0.66 -0.38 5.57
C HIS A 140 0.01 0.95 5.91
N PHE A 141 0.26 1.80 4.91
CA PHE A 141 0.81 3.13 5.17
C PHE A 141 -0.26 4.16 5.51
N ALA A 142 -1.48 4.03 4.99
CA ALA A 142 -2.57 4.98 5.25
C ALA A 142 -3.15 4.87 6.68
N CYS A 143 -3.09 3.70 7.32
CA CYS A 143 -3.64 3.50 8.68
C CYS A 143 -2.72 4.04 9.80
N ARG A 144 -2.40 5.33 9.76
CA ARG A 144 -1.69 6.10 10.80
C ARG A 144 -1.90 7.60 10.55
N PRO A 145 -1.59 8.50 11.51
CA PRO A 145 -1.47 9.92 11.20
C PRO A 145 -0.42 10.15 10.11
N GLN A 146 -0.76 10.92 9.07
CA GLN A 146 0.06 11.04 7.86
C GLN A 146 0.23 12.47 7.34
N VAL A 147 1.27 12.61 6.52
CA VAL A 147 1.49 13.65 5.50
C VAL A 147 1.42 12.98 4.14
N GLN A 148 0.68 13.55 3.18
CA GLN A 148 0.36 12.87 1.91
C GLN A 148 1.61 12.57 1.08
N GLU A 149 2.56 13.49 1.06
CA GLU A 149 3.87 13.36 0.40
C GLU A 149 4.62 12.14 0.96
N ARG A 150 4.63 11.99 2.29
CA ARG A 150 5.27 10.87 2.99
C ARG A 150 4.57 9.56 2.66
N LEU A 151 3.24 9.52 2.74
CA LEU A 151 2.44 8.34 2.37
C LEU A 151 2.75 7.87 0.95
N THR A 152 2.78 8.80 0.00
CA THR A 152 3.06 8.52 -1.42
C THR A 152 4.44 7.89 -1.59
N LYS A 153 5.45 8.48 -0.94
CA LYS A 153 6.83 7.99 -0.99
C LYS A 153 6.98 6.63 -0.31
N GLN A 154 6.37 6.42 0.85
CA GLN A 154 6.43 5.16 1.59
C GLN A 154 5.91 3.98 0.77
N VAL A 155 4.77 4.15 0.08
CA VAL A 155 4.23 3.12 -0.80
C VAL A 155 5.20 2.78 -1.93
N ALA A 156 5.76 3.80 -2.60
CA ALA A 156 6.67 3.60 -3.73
C ALA A 156 7.99 2.93 -3.29
N ASP A 157 8.62 3.45 -2.23
CA ASP A 157 9.88 2.93 -1.70
C ASP A 157 9.73 1.48 -1.19
N TRP A 158 8.59 1.18 -0.54
CA TRP A 158 8.31 -0.17 -0.05
C TRP A 158 8.19 -1.17 -1.20
N LEU A 159 7.44 -0.82 -2.26
CA LEU A 159 7.34 -1.66 -3.45
C LEU A 159 8.70 -1.83 -4.13
N GLN A 160 9.47 -0.75 -4.29
CA GLN A 160 10.80 -0.82 -4.89
C GLN A 160 11.73 -1.78 -4.12
N THR A 161 11.70 -1.70 -2.80
CA THR A 161 12.57 -2.50 -1.91
C THR A 161 12.19 -3.98 -1.90
N HIS A 162 10.90 -4.31 -1.86
CA HIS A 162 10.44 -5.68 -1.60
C HIS A 162 10.07 -6.46 -2.86
N LEU A 163 9.77 -5.76 -3.97
CA LEU A 163 9.47 -6.39 -5.26
C LEU A 163 10.65 -6.30 -6.25
N GLU A 164 11.59 -5.38 -6.02
CA GLU A 164 12.71 -5.09 -6.92
C GLU A 164 12.28 -4.93 -8.41
N PRO A 165 11.22 -4.16 -8.71
CA PRO A 165 10.75 -3.96 -10.08
C PRO A 165 11.69 -3.03 -10.86
N LYS A 166 11.54 -3.02 -12.19
CA LYS A 166 12.27 -2.10 -13.07
C LYS A 166 11.87 -0.64 -12.85
N GLY A 167 10.67 -0.39 -12.33
CA GLY A 167 10.21 0.94 -11.93
C GLY A 167 8.90 0.89 -11.15
N VAL A 168 8.63 1.93 -10.37
CA VAL A 168 7.41 2.08 -9.56
C VAL A 168 6.84 3.48 -9.74
N GLY A 169 5.53 3.59 -9.82
CA GLY A 169 4.81 4.86 -9.87
C GLY A 169 3.65 4.84 -8.88
N VAL A 170 3.57 5.88 -8.05
CA VAL A 170 2.46 6.11 -7.13
C VAL A 170 1.95 7.53 -7.35
N VAL A 171 0.64 7.67 -7.51
CA VAL A 171 -0.08 8.95 -7.48
C VAL A 171 -1.15 8.85 -6.41
N ILE A 172 -1.26 9.86 -5.55
CA ILE A 172 -2.35 9.99 -4.59
C ILE A 172 -3.02 11.35 -4.83
N GLU A 173 -4.34 11.33 -4.96
CA GLU A 173 -5.20 12.49 -5.05
C GLU A 173 -6.18 12.42 -3.88
N ALA A 174 -6.17 13.42 -2.99
CA ALA A 174 -7.00 13.39 -1.81
C ALA A 174 -7.46 14.78 -1.34
N GLU A 175 -8.66 14.82 -0.75
CA GLU A 175 -9.20 15.97 -0.06
C GLU A 175 -8.74 15.98 1.40
N HIS A 176 -8.33 17.14 1.89
CA HIS A 176 -7.88 17.35 3.28
C HIS A 176 -8.91 18.13 4.07
N PHE A 177 -9.60 17.50 5.02
CA PHE A 177 -10.65 18.17 5.80
C PHE A 177 -10.11 19.26 6.74
N CYS A 178 -8.81 19.23 7.04
CA CYS A 178 -8.14 20.32 7.73
C CYS A 178 -8.08 21.63 6.92
N MET A 179 -8.23 21.55 5.59
CA MET A 179 -8.30 22.68 4.67
C MET A 179 -9.72 22.98 4.19
N THR A 180 -10.56 21.96 4.00
CA THR A 180 -11.90 22.14 3.39
C THR A 180 -12.99 22.44 4.40
N LEU A 181 -12.96 21.84 5.59
CA LEU A 181 -14.00 22.05 6.62
C LEU A 181 -13.69 23.20 7.60
N ARG A 182 -12.42 23.59 7.73
CA ARG A 182 -11.96 24.62 8.67
C ARG A 182 -10.81 25.43 8.11
N GLY A 183 -10.38 26.45 8.86
CA GLY A 183 -9.26 27.29 8.48
C GLY A 183 -9.55 28.04 7.18
N VAL A 184 -8.77 27.76 6.14
CA VAL A 184 -8.88 28.40 4.81
C VAL A 184 -10.19 28.09 4.09
N ARG A 185 -10.86 26.96 4.42
CA ARG A 185 -12.15 26.53 3.84
C ARG A 185 -12.13 26.48 2.30
N ALA A 186 -11.08 25.85 1.75
CA ALA A 186 -10.89 25.68 0.31
C ALA A 186 -11.79 24.55 -0.24
N THR A 187 -13.11 24.67 -0.09
CA THR A 187 -14.06 23.65 -0.55
C THR A 187 -13.87 23.33 -2.02
N GLY A 188 -13.81 22.04 -2.35
CA GLY A 188 -13.59 21.56 -3.71
C GLY A 188 -12.12 21.45 -4.13
N SER A 189 -11.16 21.83 -3.27
CA SER A 189 -9.75 21.56 -3.53
C SER A 189 -9.38 20.13 -3.14
N ASP A 190 -8.63 19.45 -4.01
CA ASP A 190 -7.85 18.27 -3.67
C ASP A 190 -6.35 18.58 -3.71
N THR A 191 -5.55 17.62 -3.28
CA THR A 191 -4.09 17.66 -3.36
C THR A 191 -3.60 16.42 -4.08
N LEU A 192 -2.74 16.63 -5.06
CA LEU A 192 -2.11 15.57 -5.84
C LEU A 192 -0.62 15.46 -5.50
N THR A 193 -0.18 14.25 -5.19
CA THR A 193 1.22 13.92 -4.95
C THR A 193 1.63 12.73 -5.82
N SER A 194 2.89 12.71 -6.26
CA SER A 194 3.43 11.56 -7.00
C SER A 194 4.81 11.16 -6.53
N THR A 195 5.13 9.88 -6.63
CA THR A 195 6.49 9.35 -6.48
C THR A 195 6.74 8.33 -7.57
N LEU A 196 7.74 8.61 -8.40
CA LEU A 196 8.20 7.74 -9.49
C LEU A 196 9.60 7.23 -9.15
N LEU A 197 9.91 5.97 -9.45
CA LEU A 197 11.19 5.30 -9.22
C LEU A 197 11.57 4.43 -10.43
N GLY A 198 12.86 4.11 -10.56
CA GLY A 198 13.38 3.29 -11.67
C GLY A 198 13.03 3.87 -13.05
N LEU A 199 12.66 3.01 -13.99
CA LEU A 199 12.32 3.40 -15.37
C LEU A 199 11.16 4.39 -15.44
N LEU A 200 10.19 4.32 -14.53
CA LEU A 200 9.09 5.30 -14.47
C LEU A 200 9.56 6.70 -14.05
N ARG A 201 10.76 6.83 -13.45
CA ARG A 201 11.43 8.12 -13.22
C ARG A 201 12.40 8.49 -14.34
N SER A 202 13.22 7.56 -14.82
CA SER A 202 14.34 7.87 -15.71
C SER A 202 13.97 7.92 -17.19
N ASP A 203 12.99 7.14 -17.66
CA ASP A 203 12.53 7.16 -19.05
C ASP A 203 11.30 8.06 -19.20
N ALA A 204 11.39 9.04 -20.11
CA ALA A 204 10.32 10.02 -20.30
C ALA A 204 9.05 9.43 -20.91
N ARG A 205 9.16 8.36 -21.72
CA ARG A 205 8.00 7.73 -22.38
C ARG A 205 7.21 6.90 -21.38
N SER A 206 7.88 6.05 -20.60
CA SER A 206 7.24 5.28 -19.53
C SER A 206 6.66 6.18 -18.44
N ARG A 207 7.35 7.28 -18.11
CA ARG A 207 6.78 8.32 -17.22
C ARG A 207 5.51 8.93 -17.80
N GLY A 208 5.53 9.32 -19.07
CA GLY A 208 4.39 9.92 -19.77
C GLY A 208 3.19 8.98 -19.82
N GLU A 209 3.42 7.70 -20.14
CA GLU A 209 2.39 6.66 -20.14
C GLU A 209 1.73 6.51 -18.77
N PHE A 210 2.52 6.36 -17.70
CA PHE A 210 1.99 6.21 -16.35
C PHE A 210 1.15 7.43 -15.91
N LEU A 211 1.64 8.65 -16.14
CA LEU A 211 0.92 9.88 -15.78
C LEU A 211 -0.39 10.04 -16.58
N ALA A 212 -0.38 9.73 -17.87
CA ALA A 212 -1.57 9.75 -18.72
C ALA A 212 -2.64 8.77 -18.22
N LEU A 213 -2.25 7.54 -17.88
CA LEU A 213 -3.17 6.51 -17.39
C LEU A 213 -3.72 6.79 -15.98
N THR A 214 -3.01 7.59 -15.20
CA THR A 214 -3.42 8.04 -13.86
C THR A 214 -4.17 9.38 -13.87
N ARG A 215 -4.41 9.95 -15.07
CA ARG A 215 -5.11 11.23 -15.27
C ARG A 215 -4.40 12.41 -14.61
N VAL A 216 -3.09 12.31 -14.41
CA VAL A 216 -2.24 13.44 -14.08
C VAL A 216 -1.86 14.09 -15.40
N THR A 217 -2.53 15.18 -15.77
CA THR A 217 -2.08 16.02 -16.88
C THR A 217 -0.72 16.61 -16.51
N SER A 218 0.26 16.41 -17.41
CA SER A 218 1.59 17.03 -17.31
C SER A 218 1.58 18.47 -17.77
#